data_AF-A0A2Z4TJP9-F1
#
_entry.id   AF-A0A2Z4TJP9-F1
#
_cell.length_a   1.000
_cell.length_b   1.000
_cell.length_c   1.000
_cell.angle_alpha   90.00
_cell.angle_beta   90.00
_cell.angle_gamma   90.00
#
_symmetry.space_group_name_H-M   'P 1'
#
loop_
_entity.id
_entity.type
_entity.pdbx_description
1 polymer ?
#
loop_
_entity_poly.entity_id
_entity_poly.type
_entity_poly.pdbx_seq_one_letter_code
_entity_poly.pdbx_strand_id
1 'polypeptide(L)'
;MTTRHQEPEICLMSPQEGMQPFSGGAFFNLLVEDADELHSRLTQAGLTPTVPLEDHPWGDRRFGLLDPSGVIVYCYHPIAPSPEFEKYIMKEG
;
A
#
# COMPACT_ATOMS: atom_id res chain seq x y z
N MET A 1 10.05 13.96 31.80
CA MET A 1 10.61 13.54 30.49
C MET A 1 9.96 12.22 30.13
N THR A 2 8.88 12.26 29.36
CA THR A 2 8.22 11.05 28.85
C THR A 2 9.07 10.54 27.70
N THR A 3 9.65 9.35 27.85
CA THR A 3 10.22 8.60 26.73
C THR A 3 9.11 8.41 25.70
N ARG A 4 9.16 9.15 24.58
CA ARG A 4 8.36 8.78 23.41
C ARG A 4 8.81 7.36 23.05
N HIS A 5 7.89 6.41 23.05
CA HIS A 5 8.11 5.18 22.29
C HIS A 5 8.36 5.64 20.86
N GLN A 6 9.56 5.36 20.36
CA GLN A 6 9.86 5.56 18.95
C GLN A 6 9.09 4.45 18.25
N GLU A 7 7.93 4.79 17.71
CA GLU A 7 7.19 3.88 16.83
C GLU A 7 8.14 3.46 15.68
N PRO A 8 8.03 2.22 15.19
CA PRO A 8 8.87 1.78 14.08
C PRO A 8 8.63 2.67 12.86
N GLU A 9 9.70 3.27 12.35
CA GLU A 9 9.69 4.12 11.16
C GLU A 9 10.30 3.38 9.97
N ILE A 10 9.74 3.57 8.78
CA ILE A 10 10.31 3.12 7.51
C ILE A 10 10.78 4.36 6.75
N CYS A 11 12.07 4.42 6.43
CA CYS A 11 12.69 5.53 5.71
C CYS A 11 13.29 5.05 4.39
N LEU A 12 13.05 5.81 3.32
CA LEU A 12 13.71 5.63 2.03
C LEU A 12 14.92 6.59 1.94
N MET A 13 16.05 6.10 1.44
CA MET A 13 17.27 6.89 1.29
C MET A 13 17.91 6.65 -0.07
N SER A 14 18.59 7.66 -0.61
CA SER A 14 19.36 7.51 -1.85
C SER A 14 20.53 6.54 -1.64
N PRO A 15 20.85 5.68 -2.62
CA PRO A 15 22.03 4.82 -2.55
C PRO A 15 23.31 5.65 -2.53
N GLN A 16 24.31 5.22 -1.77
CA GLN A 16 25.63 5.84 -1.73
C GLN A 16 26.54 5.30 -2.86
N GLU A 17 27.70 5.92 -3.06
CA GLU A 17 28.66 5.48 -4.07
C GLU A 17 29.06 4.00 -3.86
N GLY A 18 29.04 3.23 -4.96
CA GLY A 18 29.31 1.79 -4.95
C GLY A 18 28.13 0.90 -4.52
N MET A 19 27.02 1.47 -4.03
CA MET A 19 25.80 0.70 -3.74
C MET A 19 25.00 0.44 -5.02
N GLN A 20 24.42 -0.76 -5.14
CA GLN A 20 23.48 -1.06 -6.21
C GLN A 20 22.12 -0.42 -5.90
N PRO A 21 21.52 0.32 -6.84
CA PRO A 21 20.17 0.83 -6.67
C PRO A 21 19.16 -0.30 -6.46
N PHE A 22 18.14 -0.03 -5.65
CA PHE A 22 17.00 -0.92 -5.55
C PHE A 22 16.31 -1.05 -6.91
N SER A 23 15.91 -2.28 -7.27
CA SER A 23 15.32 -2.60 -8.58
C SER A 23 13.92 -3.22 -8.47
N GLY A 24 13.27 -3.09 -7.31
CA GLY A 24 11.91 -3.58 -7.06
C GLY A 24 11.87 -4.86 -6.22
N GLY A 25 10.65 -5.40 -6.07
CA GLY A 25 10.37 -6.57 -5.23
C GLY A 25 9.89 -6.26 -3.81
N ALA A 26 9.54 -5.00 -3.53
CA ALA A 26 8.96 -4.58 -2.27
C ALA A 26 7.63 -3.85 -2.48
N PHE A 27 6.70 -4.10 -1.57
CA PHE A 27 5.40 -3.44 -1.49
C PHE A 27 5.25 -2.78 -0.13
N PHE A 28 4.81 -1.54 -0.12
CA PHE A 28 4.33 -0.87 1.09
C PHE A 28 2.81 -0.84 1.06
N ASN A 29 2.21 -1.72 1.87
CA ASN A 29 0.77 -1.84 1.99
C ASN A 29 0.28 -0.82 3.02
N LEU A 30 -0.46 0.18 2.54
CA LEU A 30 -1.02 1.25 3.34
C LEU A 30 -2.52 1.07 3.41
N LEU A 31 -3.03 0.90 4.63
CA LEU A 31 -4.46 1.01 4.90
C LEU A 31 -4.87 2.48 4.70
N VAL A 32 -5.86 2.71 3.85
CA VAL A 32 -6.39 4.05 3.55
C VAL A 32 -7.86 4.13 3.90
N GLU A 33 -8.32 5.33 4.24
CA GLU A 33 -9.71 5.56 4.64
C GLU A 33 -10.69 5.31 3.48
N ASP A 34 -10.36 5.74 2.26
CA ASP A 34 -11.14 5.48 1.05
C ASP A 34 -10.19 5.34 -0.16
N ALA A 35 -10.22 4.16 -0.79
CA ALA A 35 -9.35 3.86 -1.92
C ALA A 35 -9.79 4.58 -3.21
N ASP A 36 -11.09 4.76 -3.43
CA ASP A 36 -11.63 5.42 -4.62
C ASP A 36 -11.37 6.93 -4.58
N GLU A 37 -11.56 7.58 -3.42
CA GLU A 37 -11.26 9.00 -3.24
C GLU A 37 -9.76 9.27 -3.45
N LEU A 38 -8.90 8.47 -2.81
CA LEU A 38 -7.45 8.64 -2.94
C LEU A 38 -7.00 8.38 -4.39
N HIS A 39 -7.49 7.32 -5.03
CA HIS A 39 -7.18 7.03 -6.42
C HIS A 39 -7.60 8.18 -7.35
N SER A 40 -8.81 8.71 -7.18
CA SER A 40 -9.31 9.86 -7.95
C SER A 40 -8.41 11.09 -7.76
N ARG A 41 -8.05 11.42 -6.51
CA ARG A 41 -7.16 12.54 -6.20
C ARG A 41 -5.79 12.39 -6.87
N LEU A 42 -5.19 11.20 -6.82
CA LEU A 42 -3.85 10.96 -7.35
C LEU A 42 -3.85 10.93 -8.89
N THR A 43 -4.86 10.34 -9.51
CA THR A 43 -5.00 10.34 -10.98
C THR A 43 -5.27 11.74 -11.53
N GLN A 44 -6.08 12.55 -10.85
CA GLN A 44 -6.26 13.97 -11.20
C GLN A 44 -4.97 14.79 -11.06
N ALA A 45 -4.08 14.41 -10.14
CA ALA A 45 -2.75 14.99 -10.00
C ALA A 45 -1.74 14.48 -11.06
N GLY A 46 -2.16 13.61 -11.98
CA GLY A 46 -1.33 13.10 -13.08
C GLY A 46 -0.57 11.82 -12.79
N LEU A 47 -0.79 11.18 -11.64
CA LEU A 47 -0.17 9.89 -11.33
C LEU A 47 -0.92 8.76 -12.03
N THR A 48 -0.18 7.77 -12.54
CA THR A 48 -0.76 6.60 -13.22
C THR A 48 -0.56 5.35 -12.36
N PRO A 49 -1.63 4.72 -11.87
CA PRO A 49 -1.56 3.43 -11.17
C PRO A 49 -0.93 2.35 -12.05
N THR A 50 0.01 1.59 -11.49
CA THR A 50 0.60 0.40 -12.13
C THR A 50 -0.15 -0.87 -11.76
N VAL A 51 -0.87 -0.82 -10.63
CA VAL A 51 -1.84 -1.84 -10.22
C VAL A 51 -3.22 -1.17 -10.23
N PRO A 52 -4.20 -1.70 -10.97
CA PRO A 52 -5.50 -1.06 -11.16
C PRO A 52 -6.31 -0.98 -9.87
N LEU A 53 -7.33 -0.13 -9.87
CA LEU A 53 -8.28 -0.03 -8.76
C LEU A 53 -9.34 -1.14 -8.87
N GLU A 54 -9.26 -2.14 -8.01
CA GLU A 54 -10.06 -3.38 -8.10
C GLU A 54 -10.54 -3.86 -6.73
N ASP A 55 -11.64 -4.62 -6.77
CA ASP A 55 -12.18 -5.35 -5.64
C ASP A 55 -11.55 -6.74 -5.64
N HIS A 56 -11.14 -7.19 -4.46
CA HIS A 56 -10.57 -8.50 -4.25
C HIS A 56 -11.49 -9.39 -3.43
N PRO A 57 -11.55 -10.69 -3.75
CA PRO A 57 -12.50 -11.60 -3.12
C PRO A 57 -12.24 -11.81 -1.62
N TRP A 58 -11.05 -11.51 -1.12
CA TRP A 58 -10.71 -11.54 0.31
C TRP A 58 -11.09 -10.27 1.08
N GLY A 59 -11.72 -9.28 0.45
CA GLY A 59 -12.24 -8.11 1.13
C GLY A 59 -11.35 -6.86 1.05
N ASP A 60 -10.61 -6.68 -0.04
CA ASP A 60 -9.86 -5.43 -0.29
C ASP A 60 -10.39 -4.69 -1.51
N ARG A 61 -10.62 -3.38 -1.38
CA ARG A 61 -10.66 -2.41 -2.48
C ARG A 61 -9.29 -1.76 -2.57
N ARG A 62 -8.55 -1.98 -3.66
CA ARG A 62 -7.11 -1.64 -3.70
C ARG A 62 -6.66 -1.07 -5.04
N PHE A 63 -5.58 -0.31 -5.02
CA PHE A 63 -4.77 0.03 -6.20
C PHE A 63 -3.30 0.19 -5.80
N GLY A 64 -2.40 0.36 -6.77
CA GLY A 64 -0.98 0.54 -6.47
C GLY A 64 -0.27 1.46 -7.46
N LEU A 65 0.72 2.17 -6.93
CA LEU A 65 1.57 3.10 -7.66
C LEU A 65 3.02 2.65 -7.55
N LEU A 66 3.76 2.71 -8.66
CA LEU A 66 5.21 2.58 -8.63
C LEU A 66 5.81 3.94 -8.27
N ASP A 67 6.51 4.01 -7.16
CA ASP A 67 7.24 5.21 -6.79
C ASP A 67 8.63 5.28 -7.47
N PRO A 68 9.30 6.45 -7.49
CA PRO A 68 10.60 6.61 -8.16
C PRO A 68 11.74 5.76 -7.60
N SER A 69 11.64 5.28 -6.35
CA SER A 69 12.62 4.37 -5.76
C SER A 69 12.47 2.93 -6.24
N GLY A 70 11.34 2.58 -6.87
CA GLY A 70 11.04 1.24 -7.36
C GLY A 70 10.15 0.39 -6.44
N VAL A 71 9.64 0.97 -5.35
CA VAL A 71 8.68 0.31 -4.45
C VAL A 71 7.26 0.48 -4.99
N ILE A 72 6.42 -0.54 -4.80
CA ILE A 72 4.98 -0.41 -5.07
C ILE A 72 4.30 0.08 -3.79
N VAL A 73 3.81 1.31 -3.82
CA VAL A 73 2.92 1.86 -2.79
C VAL A 73 1.53 1.32 -3.07
N TYR A 74 1.09 0.37 -2.24
CA TYR A 74 -0.15 -0.36 -2.39
C TYR A 74 -1.17 0.18 -1.39
N CYS A 75 -2.20 0.85 -1.89
CA CYS A 75 -3.24 1.43 -1.07
C CYS A 75 -4.44 0.49 -1.05
N TYR A 76 -4.92 0.12 0.14
CA TYR A 76 -6.08 -0.75 0.29
C TYR A 76 -7.06 -0.23 1.33
N HIS A 77 -8.33 -0.49 1.09
CA HIS A 77 -9.47 -0.19 1.94
C HIS A 77 -10.28 -1.48 2.13
N PRO A 78 -10.61 -1.90 3.36
CA PRO A 78 -11.37 -3.12 3.60
C PRO A 78 -12.81 -3.01 3.08
N ILE A 79 -13.24 -4.00 2.31
CA ILE A 79 -14.63 -4.22 1.90
C ILE A 79 -15.11 -5.58 2.39
N ALA A 80 -16.41 -5.85 2.26
CA ALA A 80 -16.92 -7.18 2.58
C ALA A 80 -16.25 -8.24 1.67
N PRO A 81 -15.73 -9.34 2.23
CA PRO A 81 -15.20 -10.44 1.42
C PRO A 81 -16.32 -11.11 0.63
N SER A 82 -15.93 -11.79 -0.45
CA SER A 82 -16.80 -12.72 -1.14
C SER A 82 -17.17 -13.93 -0.26
N PRO A 83 -18.35 -14.55 -0.45
CA PRO A 83 -18.78 -15.71 0.34
C PRO A 83 -17.78 -16.86 0.36
N GLU A 84 -17.03 -17.07 -0.73
CA GLU A 84 -16.05 -18.15 -0.85
C GLU A 84 -14.83 -17.95 0.06
N PHE A 85 -14.54 -16.69 0.43
CA PHE A 85 -13.36 -16.30 1.22
C PHE A 85 -13.64 -16.09 2.70
N GLU A 86 -14.90 -15.97 3.13
CA GLU A 86 -15.28 -15.74 4.53
C GLU A 86 -14.64 -16.76 5.50
N LYS A 87 -14.54 -18.02 5.08
CA LYS A 87 -13.94 -19.11 5.89
C LYS A 87 -12.45 -18.96 6.17
N TYR A 88 -11.74 -18.09 5.45
CA TYR A 88 -10.30 -17.85 5.63
C TYR A 88 -10.01 -16.60 6.45
N ILE A 89 -11.02 -15.79 6.76
CA ILE A 89 -10.83 -14.60 7.58
C ILE A 89 -10.76 -15.00 9.04
N MET A 90 -9.60 -14.73 9.65
CA MET A 90 -9.43 -14.86 11.09
C MET A 90 -10.19 -13.71 11.77
N LYS A 91 -11.20 -14.05 12.55
CA LYS A 91 -11.84 -13.07 13.44
C LYS A 91 -10.88 -12.82 14.60
N GLU A 92 -10.54 -11.56 14.85
CA GLU A 92 -9.83 -11.20 16.08
C GLU A 92 -10.64 -11.72 17.28
N GLY A 93 -9.95 -12.45 18.17
CA GLY A 93 -10.52 -13.02 19.39
C GLY A 93 -10.40 -12.10 20.58
#